data_AF-A0A6N7FV98-F1
#
_entry.id   AF-A0A6N7FV98-F1
#
_cell.length_a   1.000
_cell.length_b   1.000
_cell.length_c   1.000
_cell.angle_alpha   90.00
_cell.angle_beta   90.00
_cell.angle_gamma   90.00
#
_symmetry.space_group_name_H-M   'P 1'
#
loop_
_entity.id
_entity.type
_entity.pdbx_description
1 polymer ?
#
loop_
_entity_poly.entity_id
_entity_poly.type
_entity_poly.pdbx_seq_one_letter_code
_entity_poly.pdbx_strand_id
1 'polypeptide(L)'
;MRRSRDAPRRGEPAALLVVGLGNPGAEYARSRHNVGASVVRRLAERHGATLRSGKELALSTEVRMDGDRVALAFPQTYMNDSGRSVQLLVRRHGIEDLERLVVVHDELDLPPGTLRLKRGGGLAGHNGL
;
A
#
# COMPACT_ATOMS: atom_id res chain seq x y z
N MET A 1 20.93 23.01 17.57
CA MET A 1 20.76 21.69 16.91
C MET A 1 19.33 21.21 17.15
N ARG A 2 18.39 21.48 16.24
CA ARG A 2 16.95 21.20 16.42
C ARG A 2 16.67 19.75 15.99
N ARG A 3 16.32 18.87 16.93
CA ARG A 3 15.78 17.53 16.62
C ARG A 3 14.43 17.72 15.93
N SER A 4 14.26 17.19 14.71
CA SER A 4 12.98 17.26 13.99
C SER A 4 11.92 16.48 14.77
N ARG A 5 10.80 17.15 15.05
CA ARG A 5 9.67 16.65 15.85
C ARG A 5 8.69 15.81 15.02
N ASP A 6 9.22 15.03 14.10
CA ASP A 6 8.43 14.44 13.02
C ASP A 6 8.31 12.91 13.17
N ALA A 7 8.13 12.42 14.39
CA ALA A 7 7.54 11.09 14.59
C ALA A 7 6.02 11.20 14.45
N PRO A 8 5.33 10.28 13.76
CA PRO A 8 3.88 10.30 13.65
C PRO A 8 3.26 10.25 15.06
N ARG A 9 2.34 11.19 15.34
CA ARG A 9 1.56 11.16 16.58
C ARG A 9 0.60 9.98 16.47
N ARG A 10 0.73 9.02 17.38
CA ARG A 10 -0.18 7.88 17.51
C ARG A 10 -1.60 8.42 17.72
N GLY A 11 -2.45 8.37 16.70
CA GLY A 11 -3.84 8.84 16.76
C GLY A 11 -4.29 9.76 15.62
N GLU A 12 -3.37 10.33 14.83
CA GLU A 12 -3.76 11.15 13.67
C GLU A 12 -4.03 10.26 12.43
N PRO A 13 -5.19 10.40 11.75
CA PRO A 13 -5.48 9.68 10.52
C PRO A 13 -4.39 9.88 9.46
N ALA A 14 -4.17 8.87 8.62
CA ALA A 14 -3.32 9.06 7.44
C ALA A 14 -4.09 9.89 6.40
N ALA A 15 -3.39 10.80 5.72
CA ALA A 15 -3.96 11.52 4.58
C ALA A 15 -4.26 10.55 3.43
N LEU A 16 -3.37 9.57 3.21
CA LEU A 16 -3.51 8.52 2.22
C LEU A 16 -3.02 7.17 2.77
N LEU A 17 -3.66 6.10 2.33
CA LEU A 17 -3.19 4.72 2.47
C LEU A 17 -2.90 4.17 1.07
N VAL A 18 -1.63 3.88 0.79
CA VAL A 18 -1.20 3.28 -0.48
C VAL A 18 -0.87 1.81 -0.25
N VAL A 19 -1.61 0.93 -0.90
CA VAL A 19 -1.47 -0.53 -0.81
C VAL A 19 -0.98 -1.07 -2.14
N GLY A 20 0.13 -1.79 -2.13
CA GLY A 20 0.63 -2.51 -3.29
C GLY A 20 0.23 -3.97 -3.20
N LEU A 21 -0.54 -4.48 -4.15
CA LEU A 21 -0.92 -5.88 -4.20
C LEU A 21 0.22 -6.76 -4.74
N GLY A 22 0.16 -8.04 -4.38
CA GLY A 22 1.07 -9.09 -4.82
C GLY A 22 0.96 -10.31 -3.90
N ASN A 23 1.74 -11.35 -4.18
CA ASN A 23 1.88 -12.53 -3.33
C ASN A 23 3.17 -12.47 -2.49
N PRO A 24 3.13 -12.83 -1.19
CA PRO A 24 4.32 -12.98 -0.35
C PRO A 24 5.11 -14.23 -0.73
N GLY A 25 6.42 -14.22 -0.51
CA GLY A 25 7.31 -15.35 -0.82
C GLY A 25 8.40 -14.98 -1.84
N ALA A 26 9.55 -15.62 -1.72
CA ALA A 26 10.70 -15.37 -2.59
C ALA A 26 10.44 -15.80 -4.05
N GLU A 27 9.59 -16.80 -4.21
CA GLU A 27 9.15 -17.35 -5.49
C GLU A 27 8.32 -16.34 -6.32
N TYR A 28 7.62 -15.41 -5.67
CA TYR A 28 6.81 -14.38 -6.34
C TYR A 28 7.55 -13.05 -6.52
N ALA A 29 8.72 -12.87 -5.87
CA ALA A 29 9.41 -11.59 -5.77
C ALA A 29 9.78 -10.93 -7.12
N ARG A 30 9.94 -11.73 -8.19
CA ARG A 30 10.25 -11.25 -9.56
C ARG A 30 9.10 -11.44 -10.55
N SER A 31 7.93 -11.85 -10.08
CA SER A 31 6.74 -12.02 -10.93
C SER A 31 6.12 -10.66 -11.30
N ARG A 32 5.44 -10.59 -12.45
CA ARG A 32 4.68 -9.40 -12.86
C ARG A 32 3.58 -9.04 -11.85
N HIS A 33 3.01 -10.04 -11.19
CA HIS A 33 1.98 -9.89 -10.14
C HIS A 33 2.47 -9.15 -8.89
N ASN A 34 3.78 -9.01 -8.69
CA ASN A 34 4.36 -8.30 -7.54
C ASN A 34 4.80 -6.86 -7.89
N VAL A 35 4.34 -6.31 -9.01
CA VAL A 35 4.66 -4.91 -9.37
C VAL A 35 4.10 -3.92 -8.35
N GLY A 36 2.88 -4.16 -7.83
CA GLY A 36 2.27 -3.33 -6.80
C GLY A 36 3.12 -3.27 -5.53
N ALA A 37 3.48 -4.44 -5.01
CA ALA A 37 4.42 -4.56 -3.88
C ALA A 37 5.76 -3.85 -4.14
N SER A 38 6.27 -3.93 -5.36
CA SER A 38 7.53 -3.29 -5.76
C SER A 38 7.44 -1.76 -5.82
N VAL A 39 6.29 -1.23 -6.27
CA VAL A 39 6.03 0.21 -6.26
C VAL A 39 6.04 0.76 -4.84
N VAL A 40 5.30 0.12 -3.92
CA VAL A 40 5.23 0.59 -2.53
C VAL A 40 6.59 0.50 -1.83
N ARG A 41 7.36 -0.56 -2.07
CA ARG A 41 8.72 -0.69 -1.53
C ARG A 41 9.64 0.43 -2.02
N ARG A 42 9.66 0.70 -3.33
CA ARG A 42 10.43 1.81 -3.92
C ARG A 42 9.98 3.16 -3.40
N LEU A 43 8.67 3.34 -3.18
CA LEU A 43 8.11 4.58 -2.64
C LEU A 43 8.56 4.80 -1.18
N ALA A 44 8.58 3.75 -0.36
CA ALA A 44 9.12 3.82 0.99
C ALA A 44 10.63 4.15 0.99
N GLU A 45 11.41 3.48 0.14
CA GLU A 45 12.86 3.71 0.00
C GLU A 45 13.18 5.15 -0.40
N ARG A 46 12.43 5.74 -1.35
CA ARG A 46 12.57 7.15 -1.75
C ARG A 46 12.36 8.13 -0.60
N HIS A 47 11.60 7.73 0.42
CA HIS A 47 11.34 8.54 1.62
C HIS A 47 12.17 8.07 2.83
N GLY A 48 13.22 7.27 2.62
CA GLY A 48 14.14 6.82 3.68
C GLY A 48 13.50 5.83 4.68
N ALA A 49 12.42 5.17 4.29
CA ALA A 49 11.71 4.21 5.12
C ALA A 49 11.84 2.79 4.58
N THR A 50 11.53 1.81 5.42
CA THR A 50 11.42 0.41 5.03
C THR A 50 10.15 -0.17 5.60
N LEU A 51 9.50 -1.06 4.84
CA LEU A 51 8.32 -1.78 5.31
C LEU A 51 8.71 -2.75 6.45
N ARG A 52 7.83 -2.86 7.45
CA ARG A 52 8.02 -3.70 8.63
C ARG A 52 6.77 -4.54 8.86
N SER A 53 6.94 -5.76 9.34
CA SER A 53 5.81 -6.63 9.66
C SER A 53 4.95 -6.04 10.77
N GLY A 54 3.64 -6.05 10.57
CA GLY A 54 2.63 -5.57 11.50
C GLY A 54 1.58 -6.63 11.84
N LYS A 55 0.59 -6.25 12.67
CA LYS A 55 -0.53 -7.13 13.03
C LYS A 55 -1.60 -7.20 11.95
N GLU A 56 -1.49 -6.38 10.91
CA GLU A 56 -2.48 -6.19 9.85
C GLU A 56 -2.27 -7.17 8.69
N LEU A 57 -1.51 -8.26 8.93
CA LEU A 57 -1.13 -9.22 7.91
C LEU A 57 -0.41 -8.55 6.73
N ALA A 58 0.42 -7.54 7.01
CA ALA A 58 1.11 -6.72 6.01
C ALA A 58 2.51 -6.31 6.48
N LEU A 59 3.37 -6.03 5.50
CA LEU A 59 4.53 -5.16 5.72
C LEU A 59 4.08 -3.71 5.49
N SER A 60 4.24 -2.86 6.49
CA SER A 60 3.82 -1.45 6.39
C SER A 60 4.83 -0.49 6.97
N THR A 61 4.71 0.77 6.57
CA THR A 61 5.46 1.90 7.14
C THR A 61 4.68 3.19 6.93
N GLU A 62 5.15 4.25 7.56
CA GLU A 62 4.57 5.59 7.44
C GLU A 62 5.66 6.56 7.02
N VAL A 63 5.33 7.43 6.08
CA VAL A 63 6.25 8.44 5.56
C VAL A 63 5.55 9.80 5.53
N ARG A 64 6.34 10.87 5.41
CA ARG A 64 5.79 12.20 5.08
C ARG A 64 5.99 12.51 3.60
N MET A 65 4.91 12.94 2.96
CA MET A 65 4.90 13.46 1.59
C MET A 65 4.25 14.83 1.65
N ASP A 66 4.96 15.89 1.26
CA ASP A 66 4.45 17.27 1.29
C ASP A 66 3.86 17.72 2.64
N GLY A 67 4.37 17.15 3.76
CA GLY A 67 3.91 17.42 5.11
C GLY A 67 2.81 16.46 5.62
N ASP A 68 2.16 15.73 4.72
CA ASP A 68 1.10 14.79 5.04
C ASP A 68 1.63 13.41 5.46
N ARG A 69 0.95 12.79 6.42
CA ARG A 69 1.21 11.40 6.82
C ARG A 69 0.61 10.44 5.78
N VAL A 70 1.46 9.70 5.10
CA VAL A 70 1.07 8.65 4.14
C VAL A 70 1.45 7.28 4.67
N ALA A 71 0.47 6.39 4.75
CA ALA A 71 0.67 4.99 5.09
C ALA A 71 0.97 4.18 3.83
N LEU A 72 2.03 3.39 3.87
CA LEU A 72 2.47 2.53 2.78
C LEU A 72 2.39 1.08 3.23
N ALA A 73 1.77 0.20 2.46
CA ALA A 73 1.58 -1.19 2.84
C ALA A 73 1.68 -2.19 1.68
N PHE A 74 2.14 -3.38 2.01
CA PHE A 74 2.13 -4.58 1.18
C PHE A 74 1.51 -5.73 1.98
N PRO A 75 0.31 -6.22 1.60
CA PRO A 75 -0.30 -7.39 2.21
C PRO A 75 0.61 -8.62 2.12
N GLN A 76 0.69 -9.36 3.21
CA GLN A 76 1.41 -10.64 3.34
C GLN A 76 0.43 -11.82 3.32
N THR A 77 -0.76 -11.62 2.75
CA THR A 77 -1.73 -12.66 2.41
C THR A 77 -1.53 -13.09 0.96
N TYR A 78 -2.12 -14.20 0.53
CA TYR A 78 -2.28 -14.42 -0.91
C TYR A 78 -3.12 -13.30 -1.53
N MET A 79 -2.89 -13.01 -2.81
CA MET A 79 -3.46 -11.87 -3.52
C MET A 79 -5.00 -11.89 -3.49
N ASN A 80 -5.62 -13.07 -3.59
CA ASN A 80 -7.06 -13.29 -3.48
C ASN A 80 -7.63 -13.03 -2.08
N ASP A 81 -6.79 -12.88 -1.06
CA ASP A 81 -7.17 -12.63 0.33
C ASP A 81 -6.75 -11.23 0.81
N SER A 82 -6.24 -10.38 -0.11
CA SER A 82 -5.71 -9.05 0.21
C SER A 82 -6.72 -8.15 0.94
N GLY A 83 -8.02 -8.31 0.65
CA GLY A 83 -9.09 -7.55 1.31
C GLY A 83 -9.08 -7.66 2.83
N ARG A 84 -8.66 -8.82 3.39
CA ARG A 84 -8.56 -9.02 4.85
C ARG A 84 -7.48 -8.13 5.46
N SER A 85 -6.33 -8.03 4.79
CA SER A 85 -5.23 -7.16 5.22
C SER A 85 -5.58 -5.67 5.02
N VAL A 86 -6.15 -5.32 3.87
CA VAL A 86 -6.57 -3.95 3.54
C VAL A 86 -7.57 -3.43 4.58
N GLN A 87 -8.56 -4.23 4.97
CA GLN A 87 -9.53 -3.82 5.99
C GLN A 87 -8.88 -3.49 7.34
N LEU A 88 -7.87 -4.27 7.76
CA LEU A 88 -7.12 -4.01 8.99
C LEU A 88 -6.28 -2.74 8.87
N LEU A 89 -5.66 -2.50 7.72
CA LEU A 89 -4.87 -1.30 7.43
C LEU A 89 -5.73 -0.03 7.43
N VAL A 90 -6.90 -0.06 6.76
CA VAL A 90 -7.87 1.04 6.74
C VAL A 90 -8.25 1.45 8.16
N ARG A 91 -8.59 0.47 9.01
CA ARG A 91 -8.92 0.70 10.42
C ARG A 91 -7.74 1.25 11.22
N ARG A 92 -6.54 0.65 11.07
CA ARG A 92 -5.33 1.08 11.80
C ARG A 92 -4.93 2.51 11.47
N HIS A 93 -5.07 2.92 10.22
CA HIS A 93 -4.62 4.24 9.75
C HIS A 93 -5.72 5.30 9.79
N GLY A 94 -6.92 4.97 10.29
CA GLY A 94 -8.02 5.92 10.44
C GLY A 94 -8.57 6.41 9.10
N ILE A 95 -8.57 5.57 8.07
CA ILE A 95 -9.12 5.91 6.75
C ILE A 95 -10.65 5.79 6.82
N GLU A 96 -11.33 6.93 6.91
CA GLU A 96 -12.81 7.00 6.92
C GLU A 96 -13.39 7.17 5.51
N ASP A 97 -12.70 7.95 4.68
CA ASP A 97 -13.03 8.17 3.26
C ASP A 97 -12.18 7.23 2.38
N LEU A 98 -12.83 6.27 1.71
CA LEU A 98 -12.16 5.30 0.84
C LEU A 98 -11.53 5.92 -0.40
N GLU A 99 -11.85 7.16 -0.75
CA GLU A 99 -11.14 7.91 -1.80
C GLU A 99 -9.67 8.18 -1.43
N ARG A 100 -9.31 8.00 -0.16
CA ARG A 100 -7.93 8.10 0.36
C ARG A 100 -7.16 6.78 0.30
N LEU A 101 -7.82 5.70 -0.11
CA LEU A 101 -7.18 4.40 -0.36
C LEU A 101 -6.73 4.33 -1.82
N VAL A 102 -5.44 4.16 -2.03
CA VAL A 102 -4.85 3.93 -3.35
C VAL A 102 -4.36 2.49 -3.42
N VAL A 103 -4.90 1.70 -4.34
CA VAL A 103 -4.46 0.33 -4.60
C VAL A 103 -3.62 0.30 -5.87
N VAL A 104 -2.41 -0.26 -5.78
CA VAL A 104 -1.50 -0.44 -6.90
C VAL A 104 -1.40 -1.94 -7.21
N HIS A 105 -1.73 -2.34 -8.42
CA HIS A 105 -1.66 -3.73 -8.88
C HIS A 105 -1.19 -3.79 -10.35
N ASP A 106 -0.88 -4.99 -10.86
CA ASP A 106 -0.62 -5.22 -12.27
C ASP A 106 -1.92 -5.31 -13.08
N GLU A 107 -1.87 -4.88 -14.34
CA GLU A 107 -2.97 -4.99 -15.29
C GLU A 107 -2.47 -5.72 -16.53
N LEU A 108 -3.10 -6.85 -16.87
CA LEU A 108 -2.69 -7.71 -17.99
C LEU A 108 -3.07 -7.12 -19.33
N ASP A 109 -4.13 -6.29 -19.36
CA ASP A 109 -4.63 -5.66 -20.58
C ASP A 109 -3.79 -4.45 -21.02
N LEU A 110 -2.86 -3.98 -20.17
CA LEU A 110 -2.02 -2.83 -20.47
C LEU A 110 -0.63 -3.24 -20.97
N PRO A 111 -0.11 -2.60 -22.04
CA PRO A 111 1.27 -2.81 -22.45
C PRO A 111 2.25 -2.43 -21.33
N PRO A 112 3.39 -3.15 -21.19
CA PRO A 112 4.42 -2.82 -20.21
C PRO A 112 4.86 -1.35 -20.31
N GLY A 113 5.00 -0.69 -19.14
CA GLY A 113 5.35 0.73 -19.06
C GLY A 113 4.15 1.68 -19.12
N THR A 114 2.94 1.17 -19.37
CA THR A 114 1.72 1.97 -19.30
C THR A 114 1.24 2.11 -17.86
N LEU A 115 0.93 3.35 -17.45
CA LEU A 115 0.30 3.64 -16.17
C LEU A 115 -1.11 4.18 -16.41
N ARG A 116 -2.08 3.64 -15.67
CA ARG A 116 -3.47 4.10 -15.71
C ARG A 116 -3.96 4.34 -14.29
N LEU A 117 -4.60 5.48 -14.07
CA LEU A 117 -5.32 5.78 -12.85
C LEU A 117 -6.81 5.57 -13.08
N LYS A 118 -7.47 4.93 -12.12
CA LYS A 118 -8.91 4.68 -12.13
C LYS A 118 -9.46 5.04 -10.75
N ARG A 119 -10.52 5.85 -10.73
CA ARG A 119 -11.30 6.15 -9.53
C ARG A 119 -12.59 5.33 -9.57
N GLY A 120 -12.79 4.47 -8.57
CA GLY A 120 -13.92 3.54 -8.52
C GLY A 120 -13.93 2.49 -9.64
N GLY A 121 -15.10 1.89 -9.86
CA GLY A 121 -15.34 0.82 -10.85
C GLY A 121 -15.82 -0.48 -10.22
N GLY A 122 -16.76 -1.15 -10.87
CA GLY A 122 -17.39 -2.37 -10.34
C GLY A 122 -16.46 -3.58 -10.22
N LEU A 123 -16.80 -4.46 -9.26
CA LEU A 123 -16.26 -5.80 -8.98
C LEU A 123 -16.45 -6.76 -10.17
N ALA A 124 -15.80 -6.49 -11.30
CA ALA A 124 -15.78 -7.39 -12.45
C ALA A 124 -14.88 -8.63 -12.20
N GLY A 125 -15.19 -9.43 -11.18
CA GLY A 125 -14.58 -10.75 -10.95
C GLY A 125 -13.22 -10.77 -10.26
N HIS A 126 -12.71 -9.64 -9.74
CA HIS A 126 -11.49 -9.63 -8.94
C HIS A 126 -11.80 -9.90 -7.47
N ASN A 127 -11.57 -11.14 -7.02
CA ASN A 127 -11.69 -11.51 -5.60
C ASN A 127 -10.62 -10.85 -4.69
N GLY A 128 -9.77 -9.96 -5.23
CA GLY A 128 -8.70 -9.25 -4.52
C GLY A 128 -8.87 -7.74 -4.39
N LEU A 129 -9.98 -7.16 -4.88
CA LEU A 129 -10.33 -5.74 -4.74
C LEU A 129 -11.54 -5.55 -3.83
#